data_AF-A0A8J3R4N4-F1
#
_entry.id   AF-A0A8J3R4N4-F1
#
_cell.length_a   1.000
_cell.length_b   1.000
_cell.length_c   1.000
_cell.angle_alpha   90.00
_cell.angle_beta   90.00
_cell.angle_gamma   90.00
#
_symmetry.space_group_name_H-M   'P 1'
#
loop_
_entity.id
_entity.type
_entity.pdbx_description
1 polymer ?
#
loop_
_entity_poly.entity_id
_entity_poly.type
_entity_poly.pdbx_seq_one_letter_code
_entity_poly.pdbx_strand_id
1 'polypeptide(L)'
;MTGVGGQGPYEPYRGQRPYPSGQQNGSPNPYQAYPVPPPQPLRQRPPRPMPPQQQPFSPPPQQQPFIPPSPPQAPQPQPQGGPGVGSVLWALTPLLTCGFGSPFTMLFAAVKRRSAWLGLASAAYAMAIALWIVIVDSYESSEDIPAGPGLLMFAGFLGSWAGATVHSFIIRRQVFGASGASANDQAVAYAQHRRALREQARELAERDPSMARELRIGRPDLPRQYDDGGLVDVNHVPARVIADLPGMTPALAEQVVKVRETVGSFVSAEDLSAAASLPPNLTPELAEYTIYLP
;
A
#
# COMPACT_ATOMS: atom_id res chain seq x y z
N MET A 1 -32.91 57.79 17.35
CA MET A 1 -31.85 58.80 17.59
C MET A 1 -31.89 59.10 19.09
N THR A 2 -31.03 58.43 19.88
CA THR A 2 -29.89 59.02 20.66
C THR A 2 -30.36 59.85 21.87
N GLY A 3 -29.96 59.68 23.13
CA GLY A 3 -28.98 58.87 23.88
C GLY A 3 -29.16 59.22 25.39
N VAL A 4 -29.07 58.27 26.33
CA VAL A 4 -27.97 58.00 27.27
C VAL A 4 -27.65 59.07 28.35
N GLY A 5 -27.71 58.64 29.63
CA GLY A 5 -26.81 59.02 30.74
C GLY A 5 -27.23 60.24 31.58
N GLY A 6 -27.09 60.30 32.91
CA GLY A 6 -26.38 59.47 33.86
C GLY A 6 -26.69 59.93 35.30
N GLN A 7 -26.51 59.00 36.23
CA GLN A 7 -26.90 59.03 37.64
C GLN A 7 -26.03 59.98 38.48
N GLY A 8 -26.63 60.52 39.55
CA GLY A 8 -26.11 61.61 40.37
C GLY A 8 -25.18 61.23 41.53
N PRO A 9 -24.78 62.23 42.35
CA PRO A 9 -23.72 62.08 43.35
C PRO A 9 -24.20 62.09 44.82
N TYR A 10 -23.61 61.20 45.61
CA TYR A 10 -23.15 61.31 47.02
C TYR A 10 -24.09 61.84 48.13
N GLU A 11 -24.47 60.93 49.04
CA GLU A 11 -24.89 61.23 50.43
C GLU A 11 -23.73 60.98 51.43
N PRO A 12 -23.55 61.79 52.49
CA PRO A 12 -22.56 61.55 53.55
C PRO A 12 -23.16 61.11 54.90
N TYR A 13 -22.40 60.24 55.59
CA TYR A 13 -22.23 60.09 57.06
C TYR A 13 -23.43 59.83 58.00
N ARG A 14 -23.40 58.67 58.67
CA ARG A 14 -23.84 58.53 60.08
C ARG A 14 -23.26 57.27 60.74
N GLY A 15 -22.68 57.42 61.94
CA GLY A 15 -22.49 56.30 62.86
C GLY A 15 -21.22 56.33 63.71
N GLN A 16 -21.14 57.26 64.67
CA GLN A 16 -20.20 57.20 65.80
C GLN A 16 -20.69 56.22 66.88
N ARG A 17 -19.77 55.52 67.55
CA ARG A 17 -19.86 55.02 68.96
C ARG A 17 -18.44 54.74 69.51
N PRO A 18 -18.23 54.78 70.84
CA PRO A 18 -17.31 55.74 71.46
C PRO A 18 -16.05 55.16 72.13
N TYR A 19 -15.07 56.03 72.36
CA TYR A 19 -13.85 55.82 73.14
C TYR A 19 -14.10 55.80 74.65
N PRO A 20 -13.31 55.05 75.44
CA PRO A 20 -13.12 55.33 76.86
C PRO A 20 -11.83 56.13 77.11
N SER A 21 -12.04 57.28 77.78
CA SER A 21 -11.26 57.88 78.89
C SER A 21 -9.73 57.79 78.88
N GLY A 22 -9.11 58.98 78.93
CA GLY A 22 -7.66 59.15 78.94
C GLY A 22 -7.00 59.15 80.31
N GLN A 23 -5.67 59.30 80.24
CA GLN A 23 -4.87 59.99 81.25
C GLN A 23 -3.90 60.94 80.52
N GLN A 24 -4.04 62.22 80.84
CA GLN A 24 -3.02 63.24 80.63
C GLN A 24 -1.75 62.85 81.37
N ASN A 25 -0.59 63.06 80.75
CA ASN A 25 0.39 64.00 81.31
C ASN A 25 1.62 64.15 80.42
N GLY A 26 2.01 65.40 80.23
CA GLY A 26 3.40 65.81 80.02
C GLY A 26 3.94 65.57 78.62
N SER A 27 3.96 66.63 77.81
CA SER A 27 5.03 66.79 76.83
C SER A 27 6.34 67.08 77.58
N PRO A 28 7.42 66.33 77.32
CA PRO A 28 8.73 66.99 77.32
C PRO A 28 9.61 66.58 76.13
N ASN A 29 10.08 67.63 75.44
CA ASN A 29 11.42 67.76 74.88
C ASN A 29 11.80 66.92 73.62
N PRO A 30 12.09 67.53 72.45
CA PRO A 30 12.28 66.81 71.19
C PRO A 30 13.66 66.15 71.00
N TYR A 31 14.38 65.82 72.08
CA TYR A 31 15.68 65.16 71.99
C TYR A 31 15.87 64.15 73.13
N GLN A 32 15.30 62.95 72.98
CA GLN A 32 15.75 61.76 73.72
C GLN A 32 16.01 60.62 72.74
N ALA A 33 17.30 60.27 72.64
CA ALA A 33 17.81 59.18 71.85
C ALA A 33 17.42 57.84 72.48
N TYR A 34 16.69 57.00 71.74
CA TYR A 34 16.43 55.62 72.13
C TYR A 34 17.57 54.69 71.68
N PRO A 35 18.00 53.71 72.50
CA PRO A 35 19.05 52.77 72.15
C PRO A 35 18.69 51.87 70.97
N VAL A 36 19.66 51.66 70.08
CA VAL A 36 19.55 50.81 68.88
C VAL A 36 19.45 49.33 69.29
N PRO A 37 18.47 48.56 68.78
CA PRO A 37 18.37 47.13 69.05
C PRO A 37 19.53 46.33 68.41
N PRO A 38 19.93 45.19 69.00
CA PRO A 38 21.05 44.38 68.51
C PRO A 38 20.78 43.80 67.09
N PRO A 39 21.83 43.61 66.28
CA PRO A 39 21.70 43.20 64.89
C PRO A 39 21.08 41.81 64.76
N GLN A 40 20.03 41.72 63.94
CA GLN A 40 19.42 40.45 63.55
C GLN A 40 20.40 39.62 62.72
N PRO A 41 20.42 38.27 62.86
CA PRO A 41 21.31 37.42 62.09
C PRO A 41 21.02 37.57 60.58
N LEU A 42 22.11 37.72 59.81
CA LEU A 42 22.09 37.86 58.34
C LEU A 42 21.27 36.71 57.73
N ARG A 43 20.10 37.02 57.16
CA ARG A 43 19.40 36.10 56.26
C ARG A 43 20.36 35.72 55.14
N GLN A 44 20.72 34.44 55.08
CA GLN A 44 21.47 33.89 53.96
C GLN A 44 20.70 34.19 52.68
N ARG A 45 21.35 34.94 51.77
CA ARG A 45 20.81 35.23 50.45
C ARG A 45 20.73 33.90 49.70
N PRO A 46 19.60 33.53 49.05
CA PRO A 46 19.57 32.33 48.22
C PRO A 46 20.68 32.44 47.15
N PRO A 47 21.33 31.32 46.78
CA PRO A 47 22.36 31.34 45.76
C PRO A 47 21.81 31.95 44.47
N ARG A 48 22.60 32.81 43.82
CA ARG A 48 22.22 33.38 42.51
C ARG A 48 21.97 32.22 41.53
N PRO A 49 20.89 32.25 40.73
CA PRO A 49 20.75 31.33 39.62
C PRO A 49 22.01 31.43 38.75
N MET A 50 22.63 30.28 38.46
CA MET A 50 23.72 30.26 37.49
C MET A 50 23.19 30.78 36.15
N PRO A 51 23.98 31.55 35.38
CA PRO A 51 23.60 31.85 34.01
C PRO A 51 23.39 30.52 33.27
N PRO A 52 22.40 30.43 32.35
CA PRO A 52 22.21 29.22 31.56
C PRO A 52 23.54 28.86 30.90
N GLN A 53 24.00 27.62 31.08
CA GLN A 53 25.07 27.10 30.26
C GLN A 53 24.63 27.25 28.80
N GLN A 54 25.37 28.02 28.00
CA GLN A 54 25.12 28.09 26.57
C GLN A 54 25.28 26.67 26.04
N GLN A 55 24.16 26.04 25.67
CA GLN A 55 24.21 24.77 24.96
C GLN A 55 25.06 24.98 23.72
N PRO A 56 25.97 24.05 23.37
CA PRO A 56 26.69 24.11 22.11
C PRO A 56 25.66 24.32 20.99
N PHE A 57 25.90 25.29 20.12
CA PHE A 57 25.00 25.62 19.02
C PHE A 57 24.84 24.37 18.14
N SER A 58 23.78 23.60 18.34
CA SER A 58 23.39 22.53 17.43
C SER A 58 22.96 23.20 16.13
N PRO A 59 23.56 22.85 14.98
CA PRO A 59 23.07 23.37 13.70
C PRO A 59 21.58 23.02 13.57
N PRO A 60 20.77 23.90 12.93
CA PRO A 60 19.38 23.56 12.67
C PRO A 60 19.34 22.20 11.95
N PRO A 61 18.37 21.32 12.28
CA PRO A 61 18.24 20.05 11.60
C PRO A 61 18.16 20.36 10.10
N GLN A 62 19.10 19.82 9.32
CA GLN A 62 19.03 19.88 7.87
C GLN A 62 17.64 19.37 7.51
N GLN A 63 16.84 20.20 6.85
CA GLN A 63 15.56 19.76 6.30
C GLN A 63 15.88 18.57 5.42
N GLN A 64 15.53 17.37 5.87
CA GLN A 64 15.61 16.19 5.04
C GLN A 64 14.86 16.53 3.75
N PRO A 65 15.43 16.28 2.57
CA PRO A 65 14.69 16.42 1.33
C PRO A 65 13.36 15.70 1.51
N PHE A 66 12.25 16.37 1.20
CA PHE A 66 10.96 15.72 1.21
C PHE A 66 11.01 14.58 0.18
N ILE A 67 11.23 13.37 0.66
CA ILE A 67 11.04 12.15 -0.12
C ILE A 67 9.54 11.91 0.00
N PRO A 68 8.76 12.09 -1.08
CA PRO A 68 7.35 11.72 -1.03
C PRO A 68 7.28 10.25 -0.57
N PRO A 69 6.41 9.91 0.38
CA PRO A 69 6.25 8.52 0.78
C PRO A 69 5.99 7.72 -0.49
N SER A 70 6.75 6.63 -0.66
CA SER A 70 6.48 5.70 -1.75
C SER A 70 5.00 5.33 -1.68
N PRO A 71 4.26 5.35 -2.80
CA PRO A 71 2.88 4.89 -2.79
C PRO A 71 2.85 3.53 -2.08
N PRO A 72 1.86 3.26 -1.20
CA PRO A 72 1.81 2.01 -0.47
C PRO A 72 2.03 0.87 -1.45
N GLN A 73 3.13 0.13 -1.25
CA GLN A 73 3.47 -0.99 -2.11
C GLN A 73 2.27 -1.92 -2.11
N ALA A 74 1.53 -1.92 -3.22
CA ALA A 74 0.45 -2.86 -3.42
C ALA A 74 1.01 -4.27 -3.12
N PRO A 75 0.29 -5.12 -2.38
CA PRO A 75 0.70 -6.50 -2.17
C PRO A 75 1.09 -7.07 -3.53
N GLN A 76 2.38 -7.36 -3.70
CA GLN A 76 2.88 -7.92 -4.96
C GLN A 76 2.07 -9.19 -5.19
N PRO A 77 1.26 -9.29 -6.26
CA PRO A 77 0.58 -10.53 -6.55
C PRO A 77 1.67 -11.60 -6.65
N GLN A 78 1.69 -12.52 -5.68
CA GLN A 78 2.54 -13.70 -5.73
C GLN A 78 2.35 -14.27 -7.14
N PRO A 79 3.41 -14.53 -7.93
CA PRO A 79 3.26 -14.98 -9.29
C PRO A 79 2.46 -16.29 -9.31
N GLN A 80 1.14 -16.16 -9.52
CA GLN A 80 0.22 -17.27 -9.58
C GLN A 80 0.43 -17.91 -10.95
N GLY A 81 0.99 -19.12 -10.93
CA GLY A 81 1.24 -19.91 -12.11
C GLY A 81 2.72 -20.06 -12.41
N GLY A 82 3.36 -21.00 -11.71
CA GLY A 82 4.51 -21.68 -12.29
C GLY A 82 4.12 -22.27 -13.66
N PRO A 83 5.09 -22.49 -14.55
CA PRO A 83 4.81 -22.94 -15.91
C PRO A 83 3.92 -24.22 -15.87
N GLY A 84 2.69 -24.13 -16.40
CA GLY A 84 1.66 -25.16 -16.25
C GLY A 84 1.98 -26.46 -17.00
N VAL A 85 1.12 -27.48 -16.89
CA VAL A 85 1.34 -28.84 -17.46
C VAL A 85 1.79 -28.80 -18.93
N GLY A 86 1.21 -27.92 -19.75
CA GLY A 86 1.58 -27.77 -21.17
C GLY A 86 3.06 -27.41 -21.41
N SER A 87 3.68 -26.66 -20.51
CA SER A 87 5.11 -26.34 -20.61
C SER A 87 6.03 -27.53 -20.30
N VAL A 88 5.56 -28.48 -19.48
CA VAL A 88 6.29 -29.73 -19.20
C VAL A 88 6.20 -30.64 -20.43
N LEU A 89 4.99 -30.78 -21.00
CA LEU A 89 4.78 -31.54 -22.23
C LEU A 89 5.64 -31.00 -23.39
N TRP A 90 5.73 -29.68 -23.52
CA TRP A 90 6.65 -29.05 -24.47
C TRP A 90 8.12 -29.42 -24.20
N ALA A 91 8.58 -29.36 -22.94
CA ALA A 91 9.97 -29.70 -22.61
C ALA A 91 10.29 -31.19 -22.80
N LEU A 92 9.28 -32.06 -22.68
CA LEU A 92 9.36 -33.50 -22.96
C LEU A 92 9.31 -33.82 -24.46
N THR A 93 9.05 -32.86 -25.34
CA THR A 93 8.93 -33.13 -26.78
C THR A 93 10.16 -33.83 -27.36
N PRO A 94 11.43 -33.44 -27.08
CA PRO A 94 12.60 -34.17 -27.57
C PRO A 94 12.68 -35.58 -26.98
N LEU A 95 12.21 -35.77 -25.74
CA LEU A 95 12.20 -37.08 -25.11
C LEU A 95 11.21 -38.03 -25.81
N LEU A 96 9.97 -37.57 -26.00
CA LEU A 96 8.87 -38.34 -26.61
C LEU A 96 9.07 -38.64 -28.10
N THR A 97 9.86 -37.82 -28.78
CA THR A 97 10.15 -37.96 -30.21
C THR A 97 11.54 -38.56 -30.47
N CYS A 98 12.17 -39.19 -29.47
CA CYS A 98 13.51 -39.77 -29.61
C CYS A 98 14.56 -38.79 -30.19
N GLY A 99 14.45 -37.50 -29.86
CA GLY A 99 15.38 -36.43 -30.27
C GLY A 99 14.95 -35.66 -31.52
N PHE A 100 14.07 -36.21 -32.36
CA PHE A 100 13.67 -35.59 -33.63
C PHE A 100 12.90 -34.27 -33.47
N GLY A 101 12.19 -34.08 -32.35
CA GLY A 101 11.49 -32.84 -32.02
C GLY A 101 12.39 -31.70 -31.54
N SER A 102 13.67 -31.98 -31.25
CA SER A 102 14.61 -30.98 -30.70
C SER A 102 14.75 -29.69 -31.54
N PRO A 103 14.95 -29.71 -32.88
CA PRO A 103 15.03 -28.47 -33.65
C PRO A 103 13.75 -27.65 -33.56
N PHE A 104 12.57 -28.26 -33.61
CA PHE A 104 11.30 -27.54 -33.52
C PHE A 104 11.09 -26.91 -32.15
N THR A 105 11.47 -27.61 -31.07
CA THR A 105 11.41 -27.04 -29.71
C THR A 105 12.34 -25.85 -29.56
N MET A 106 13.59 -25.95 -30.04
CA MET A 106 14.56 -24.85 -29.96
C MET A 106 14.18 -23.68 -30.87
N LEU A 107 13.64 -23.94 -32.06
CA LEU A 107 13.16 -22.92 -32.98
C LEU A 107 11.96 -22.16 -32.41
N PHE A 108 10.99 -22.86 -31.83
CA PHE A 108 9.87 -22.23 -31.13
C PHE A 108 10.36 -21.33 -30.00
N ALA A 109 11.32 -21.82 -29.20
CA ALA A 109 11.95 -21.04 -28.14
C ALA A 109 12.69 -19.81 -28.70
N ALA A 110 13.41 -19.95 -29.81
CA ALA A 110 14.14 -18.89 -30.49
C ALA A 110 13.22 -17.78 -30.99
N VAL A 111 12.13 -18.13 -31.65
CA VAL A 111 11.12 -17.17 -32.15
C VAL A 111 10.44 -16.47 -30.98
N LYS A 112 9.98 -17.23 -29.98
CA LYS A 112 9.27 -16.68 -28.82
C LYS A 112 10.15 -15.75 -27.98
N ARG A 113 11.44 -16.06 -27.85
CA ARG A 113 12.41 -15.26 -27.08
C ARG A 113 13.22 -14.28 -27.92
N ARG A 114 13.03 -14.27 -29.25
CA ARG A 114 13.83 -13.50 -30.21
C ARG A 114 15.34 -13.69 -29.99
N SER A 115 15.77 -14.93 -29.75
CA SER A 115 17.15 -15.27 -29.39
C SER A 115 17.88 -15.97 -30.53
N ALA A 116 18.91 -15.32 -31.06
CA ALA A 116 19.76 -15.89 -32.11
C ALA A 116 20.52 -17.14 -31.63
N TRP A 117 20.91 -17.21 -30.35
CA TRP A 117 21.60 -18.38 -29.78
C TRP A 117 20.72 -19.63 -29.75
N LEU A 118 19.43 -19.48 -29.45
CA LEU A 118 18.48 -20.60 -29.52
C LEU A 118 18.22 -21.01 -30.98
N GLY A 119 18.26 -20.05 -31.92
CA GLY A 119 18.21 -20.32 -33.35
C GLY A 119 19.42 -21.14 -33.81
N LEU A 120 20.62 -20.78 -33.35
CA LEU A 120 21.84 -21.55 -33.61
C LEU A 120 21.77 -22.94 -32.99
N ALA A 121 21.28 -23.07 -31.76
CA ALA A 121 21.07 -24.38 -31.13
C ALA A 121 20.08 -25.24 -31.93
N SER A 122 18.98 -24.66 -32.42
CA SER A 122 18.05 -25.34 -33.33
C SER A 122 18.74 -25.85 -34.58
N ALA A 123 19.55 -25.01 -35.23
CA ALA A 123 20.30 -25.40 -36.42
C ALA A 123 21.31 -26.52 -36.13
N ALA A 124 21.99 -26.45 -34.97
CA ALA A 124 22.94 -27.47 -34.55
C ALA A 124 22.26 -28.84 -34.31
N TYR A 125 21.10 -28.87 -33.64
CA TYR A 125 20.35 -30.12 -33.46
C TYR A 125 19.80 -30.66 -34.79
N ALA A 126 19.29 -29.79 -35.68
CA ALA A 126 18.86 -30.21 -37.01
C ALA A 126 20.02 -30.82 -37.82
N MET A 127 21.19 -30.19 -37.78
CA MET A 127 22.40 -30.68 -38.44
C MET A 127 22.87 -32.00 -37.84
N ALA A 128 22.83 -32.17 -36.51
CA ALA A 128 23.17 -33.44 -35.86
C ALA A 128 22.24 -34.58 -36.30
N ILE A 129 20.93 -34.32 -36.40
CA ILE A 129 19.94 -35.28 -36.91
C ILE A 129 20.23 -35.62 -38.37
N ALA A 130 20.44 -34.63 -39.23
CA ALA A 130 20.72 -34.84 -40.65
C ALA A 130 22.01 -35.64 -40.86
N LEU A 131 23.08 -35.30 -40.13
CA LEU A 131 24.34 -36.03 -40.18
C LEU A 131 24.17 -37.48 -39.73
N TRP A 132 23.40 -37.71 -38.65
CA TRP A 132 23.10 -39.06 -38.19
C TRP A 132 22.35 -39.88 -39.25
N ILE A 133 21.34 -39.30 -39.91
CA ILE A 133 20.62 -39.96 -41.01
C ILE A 133 21.56 -40.33 -42.16
N VAL A 134 22.41 -39.39 -42.60
CA VAL A 134 23.38 -39.64 -43.68
C VAL A 134 24.38 -40.74 -43.30
N ILE A 135 24.83 -40.76 -42.04
CA ILE A 135 25.72 -41.82 -41.56
C ILE A 135 25.00 -43.17 -41.59
N VAL A 136 23.77 -43.26 -41.06
CA VAL A 136 22.99 -44.50 -41.06
C VAL A 136 22.75 -45.01 -42.49
N ASP A 137 22.36 -44.11 -43.40
CA ASP A 137 22.16 -44.39 -44.83
C ASP A 137 23.45 -44.92 -45.48
N SER A 138 24.61 -44.33 -45.16
CA SER A 138 25.90 -44.79 -45.70
C SER A 138 26.30 -46.21 -45.30
N TYR A 139 25.71 -46.75 -44.22
CA TYR A 139 25.94 -48.12 -43.75
C TYR A 139 24.83 -49.10 -44.13
N GLU A 140 23.77 -48.67 -44.82
CA GLU A 140 22.62 -49.54 -45.15
C GLU A 140 23.01 -50.77 -45.99
N SER A 141 23.99 -50.61 -46.89
CA SER A 141 24.49 -51.68 -47.77
C SER A 141 25.64 -52.51 -47.16
N SER A 142 26.06 -52.19 -45.94
CA SER A 142 27.15 -52.89 -45.25
C SER A 142 26.60 -54.04 -44.39
N GLU A 143 27.22 -55.23 -44.48
CA GLU A 143 26.80 -56.39 -43.67
C GLU A 143 27.03 -56.18 -42.17
N ASP A 144 28.05 -55.40 -41.80
CA ASP A 144 28.37 -55.05 -40.41
C ASP A 144 28.86 -53.60 -40.28
N ILE A 145 28.48 -52.93 -39.18
CA ILE A 145 29.06 -51.65 -38.78
C ILE A 145 30.25 -51.94 -37.85
N PRO A 146 31.47 -51.47 -38.16
CA PRO A 146 32.62 -51.66 -37.29
C PRO A 146 32.34 -51.11 -35.87
N ALA A 147 32.78 -51.85 -34.85
CA ALA A 147 32.41 -51.58 -33.45
C ALA A 147 32.71 -50.14 -32.98
N GLY A 148 33.82 -49.55 -33.42
CA GLY A 148 34.20 -48.17 -33.07
C GLY A 148 33.21 -47.12 -33.61
N PRO A 149 33.05 -46.99 -34.94
CA PRO A 149 32.03 -46.14 -35.56
C PRO A 149 30.60 -46.38 -35.04
N GLY A 150 30.21 -47.65 -34.84
CA GLY A 150 28.90 -48.00 -34.27
C GLY A 150 28.71 -47.46 -32.86
N LEU A 151 29.72 -47.60 -31.99
CA LEU A 151 29.68 -47.04 -30.64
C LEU A 151 29.61 -45.51 -30.65
N LEU A 152 30.39 -44.84 -31.51
CA LEU A 152 30.35 -43.38 -31.65
C LEU A 152 28.99 -42.88 -32.16
N MET A 153 28.40 -43.57 -33.14
CA MET A 153 27.08 -43.25 -33.68
C MET A 153 25.98 -43.39 -32.61
N PHE A 154 26.01 -44.48 -31.84
CA PHE A 154 25.06 -44.72 -30.76
C PHE A 154 25.22 -43.72 -29.61
N ALA A 155 26.46 -43.46 -29.18
CA ALA A 155 26.76 -42.48 -28.14
C ALA A 155 26.37 -41.06 -28.57
N GLY A 156 26.60 -40.69 -29.84
CA GLY A 156 26.19 -39.40 -30.41
C GLY A 156 24.68 -39.23 -30.45
N PHE A 157 23.95 -40.27 -30.85
CA PHE A 157 22.48 -40.29 -30.78
C PHE A 157 21.98 -40.10 -29.34
N LEU A 158 22.43 -40.94 -28.39
CA LEU A 158 22.00 -40.83 -27.00
C LEU A 158 22.39 -39.49 -26.37
N GLY A 159 23.60 -39.00 -26.65
CA GLY A 159 24.08 -37.70 -26.17
C GLY A 159 23.25 -36.54 -26.69
N SER A 160 22.92 -36.55 -27.99
CA SER A 160 22.05 -35.53 -28.60
C SER A 160 20.61 -35.59 -28.06
N TRP A 161 20.07 -36.80 -27.87
CA TRP A 161 18.71 -37.02 -27.34
C TRP A 161 18.57 -36.57 -25.89
N ALA A 162 19.47 -37.02 -25.01
CA ALA A 162 19.51 -36.61 -23.61
C ALA A 162 19.82 -35.11 -23.49
N GLY A 163 20.81 -34.63 -24.25
CA GLY A 163 21.21 -33.24 -24.29
C GLY A 163 20.06 -32.31 -24.71
N ALA A 164 19.33 -32.63 -25.78
CA ALA A 164 18.18 -31.85 -26.22
C ALA A 164 17.07 -31.79 -25.16
N THR A 165 16.81 -32.92 -24.49
CA THR A 165 15.81 -32.98 -23.41
C THR A 165 16.22 -32.08 -22.25
N VAL A 166 17.44 -32.22 -21.75
CA VAL A 166 17.97 -31.38 -20.66
C VAL A 166 17.96 -29.91 -21.05
N HIS A 167 18.40 -29.58 -22.26
CA HIS A 167 18.41 -28.21 -22.78
C HIS A 167 17.00 -27.61 -22.79
N SER A 168 16.00 -28.37 -23.26
CA SER A 168 14.58 -27.96 -23.24
C SER A 168 14.07 -27.68 -21.83
N PHE A 169 14.46 -28.49 -20.83
CA PHE A 169 14.10 -28.24 -19.42
C PHE A 169 14.79 -27.00 -18.84
N ILE A 170 16.07 -26.77 -19.16
CA ILE A 170 16.82 -25.59 -18.71
C ILE A 170 16.15 -24.31 -19.22
N ILE A 171 15.80 -24.27 -20.51
CA ILE A 171 15.19 -23.08 -21.12
C ILE A 171 13.69 -22.96 -20.86
N ARG A 172 13.01 -24.01 -20.35
CA ARG A 172 11.56 -24.01 -20.10
C ARG A 172 11.10 -22.82 -19.27
N ARG A 173 11.81 -22.48 -18.18
CA ARG A 173 11.48 -21.32 -17.35
C ARG A 173 11.72 -20.01 -18.07
N GLN A 174 12.61 -19.97 -19.05
CA GLN A 174 12.77 -18.80 -19.89
C GLN A 174 11.58 -18.73 -20.86
N VAL A 175 11.31 -19.77 -21.63
CA VAL A 175 10.25 -19.78 -22.65
C VAL A 175 8.84 -19.58 -22.06
N PHE A 176 8.57 -20.09 -20.85
CA PHE A 176 7.25 -20.07 -20.21
C PHE A 176 7.21 -19.35 -18.86
N GLY A 177 8.33 -18.83 -18.36
CA GLY A 177 8.30 -17.98 -17.17
C GLY A 177 7.64 -16.64 -17.48
N ALA A 178 7.17 -15.97 -16.43
CA ALA A 178 6.52 -14.65 -16.49
C ALA A 178 7.40 -13.51 -17.06
N SER A 179 8.52 -13.83 -17.74
CA SER A 179 9.44 -12.92 -18.42
C SER A 179 8.86 -12.31 -19.70
N GLY A 180 7.61 -11.87 -19.61
CA GLY A 180 6.84 -11.21 -20.66
C GLY A 180 5.63 -10.46 -20.13
N ALA A 181 5.27 -10.60 -18.84
CA ALA A 181 4.32 -9.70 -18.22
C ALA A 181 5.01 -8.35 -18.06
N SER A 182 4.74 -7.44 -19.01
CA SER A 182 5.12 -6.05 -18.88
C SER A 182 4.59 -5.51 -17.55
N ALA A 183 5.18 -4.42 -17.04
CA ALA A 183 4.61 -3.73 -15.88
C ALA A 183 3.11 -3.43 -16.08
N ASN A 184 2.69 -3.19 -17.33
CA ASN A 184 1.30 -3.00 -17.70
C ASN A 184 0.47 -4.28 -17.53
N ASP A 185 0.96 -5.45 -17.94
CA ASP A 185 0.23 -6.72 -17.77
C ASP A 185 0.04 -7.06 -16.29
N GLN A 186 1.05 -6.78 -15.46
CA GLN A 186 0.95 -6.94 -14.01
C GLN A 186 -0.05 -5.96 -13.41
N ALA A 187 -0.06 -4.70 -13.87
CA ALA A 187 -1.02 -3.70 -13.43
C ALA A 187 -2.47 -4.08 -13.81
N VAL A 188 -2.69 -4.61 -15.03
CA VAL A 188 -3.99 -5.09 -15.48
C VAL A 188 -4.44 -6.30 -14.65
N ALA A 189 -3.57 -7.28 -14.44
CA ALA A 189 -3.88 -8.45 -13.63
C ALA A 189 -4.24 -8.08 -12.19
N TYR A 190 -3.52 -7.11 -11.60
CA TYR A 190 -3.84 -6.58 -10.28
C TYR A 190 -5.21 -5.90 -10.25
N ALA A 191 -5.52 -5.04 -11.24
CA ALA A 191 -6.82 -4.37 -11.33
C ALA A 191 -7.98 -5.38 -11.47
N GLN A 192 -7.81 -6.42 -12.29
CA GLN A 192 -8.78 -7.50 -12.44
C GLN A 192 -8.97 -8.28 -11.13
N HIS A 193 -7.87 -8.58 -10.42
CA HIS A 193 -7.95 -9.28 -9.13
C HIS A 193 -8.71 -8.45 -8.08
N ARG A 194 -8.45 -7.14 -7.98
CA ARG A 194 -9.19 -6.24 -7.09
C ARG A 194 -10.68 -6.20 -7.42
N ARG A 195 -11.05 -6.17 -8.71
CA ARG A 195 -12.44 -6.23 -9.14
C ARG A 195 -13.13 -7.54 -8.73
N ALA A 196 -12.46 -8.68 -8.91
CA ALA A 196 -12.98 -9.97 -8.50
C ALA A 196 -13.22 -10.05 -6.97
N LEU A 197 -12.32 -9.46 -6.16
CA LEU A 197 -12.52 -9.36 -4.71
C LEU A 197 -13.73 -8.50 -4.35
N ARG A 198 -13.96 -7.40 -5.06
CA ARG A 198 -15.15 -6.55 -4.86
C ARG A 198 -16.44 -7.31 -5.18
N GLU A 199 -16.46 -8.07 -6.27
CA GLU A 199 -17.60 -8.90 -6.66
C GLU A 199 -17.88 -9.99 -5.62
N GLN A 200 -16.85 -10.71 -5.15
CA GLN A 200 -17.00 -11.72 -4.09
C GLN A 200 -17.50 -11.12 -2.77
N ALA A 201 -17.01 -9.94 -2.39
CA ALA A 201 -17.46 -9.24 -1.20
C ALA A 201 -18.94 -8.80 -1.30
N ARG A 202 -19.39 -8.36 -2.48
CA ARG A 202 -20.82 -8.04 -2.72
C ARG A 202 -21.69 -9.29 -2.65
N GLU A 203 -21.28 -10.37 -3.31
CA GLU A 203 -22.01 -11.64 -3.26
C GLU A 203 -22.14 -12.16 -1.82
N LEU A 204 -21.09 -12.05 -1.02
CA LEU A 204 -21.13 -12.39 0.40
C LEU A 204 -22.11 -11.49 1.18
N ALA A 205 -22.06 -10.18 0.94
CA ALA A 205 -22.95 -9.23 1.60
C ALA A 205 -24.43 -9.41 1.22
N GLU A 206 -24.73 -9.77 -0.02
CA GLU A 206 -26.09 -10.09 -0.47
C GLU A 206 -26.62 -11.36 0.19
N ARG A 207 -25.77 -12.38 0.35
CA ARG A 207 -26.14 -13.67 0.95
C ARG A 207 -26.26 -13.59 2.47
N ASP A 208 -25.33 -12.90 3.13
CA ASP A 208 -25.27 -12.76 4.58
C ASP A 208 -24.79 -11.35 5.00
N PRO A 209 -25.73 -10.39 5.13
CA PRO A 209 -25.39 -9.03 5.57
C PRO A 209 -24.79 -8.97 6.98
N SER A 210 -25.13 -9.92 7.85
CA SER A 210 -24.62 -9.95 9.23
C SER A 210 -23.14 -10.31 9.25
N MET A 211 -22.76 -11.33 8.47
CA MET A 211 -21.36 -11.72 8.29
C MET A 211 -20.54 -10.64 7.60
N ALA A 212 -21.10 -9.94 6.60
CA ALA A 212 -20.42 -8.81 5.96
C ALA A 212 -20.05 -7.69 6.96
N ARG A 213 -20.93 -7.40 7.93
CA ARG A 213 -20.66 -6.44 9.00
C ARG A 213 -19.58 -6.95 9.97
N GLU A 214 -19.62 -8.23 10.34
CA GLU A 214 -18.58 -8.84 11.19
C GLU A 214 -17.19 -8.80 10.53
N LEU A 215 -17.14 -9.05 9.23
CA LEU A 215 -15.92 -8.97 8.41
C LEU A 215 -15.49 -7.54 8.07
N ARG A 216 -16.32 -6.53 8.41
CA ARG A 216 -16.05 -5.10 8.17
C ARG A 216 -15.86 -4.78 6.68
N ILE A 217 -16.67 -5.43 5.83
CA ILE A 217 -16.71 -5.13 4.39
C ILE A 217 -17.12 -3.67 4.20
N GLY A 218 -16.39 -2.94 3.37
CA GLY A 218 -16.64 -1.53 3.10
C GLY A 218 -16.14 -0.56 4.18
N ARG A 219 -15.45 -1.04 5.22
CA ARG A 219 -15.02 -0.21 6.36
C ARG A 219 -13.50 -0.05 6.45
N PRO A 220 -12.86 0.70 5.52
CA PRO A 220 -11.41 0.93 5.56
C PRO A 220 -10.98 1.78 6.76
N ASP A 221 -11.92 2.44 7.45
CA ASP A 221 -11.70 3.20 8.69
C ASP A 221 -11.48 2.32 9.92
N LEU A 222 -11.80 1.02 9.85
CA LEU A 222 -11.63 0.07 10.93
C LEU A 222 -10.55 -0.97 10.60
N PRO A 223 -9.84 -1.52 11.60
CA PRO A 223 -8.92 -2.64 11.36
C PRO A 223 -9.70 -3.83 10.78
N ARG A 224 -9.28 -4.38 9.64
CA ARG A 224 -9.99 -5.49 8.97
C ARG A 224 -9.02 -6.59 8.56
N GLN A 225 -9.51 -7.82 8.56
CA GLN A 225 -8.76 -9.01 8.12
C GLN A 225 -9.22 -9.52 6.74
N TYR A 226 -10.42 -9.14 6.32
CA TYR A 226 -10.97 -9.50 5.03
C TYR A 226 -10.61 -8.43 3.98
N ASP A 227 -10.12 -8.86 2.82
CA ASP A 227 -9.85 -7.97 1.68
C ASP A 227 -11.06 -7.93 0.75
N ASP A 228 -11.84 -6.87 0.86
CA ASP A 228 -13.04 -6.63 0.05
C ASP A 228 -12.75 -5.98 -1.31
N GLY A 229 -11.48 -5.94 -1.75
CA GLY A 229 -11.13 -5.34 -3.02
C GLY A 229 -11.19 -3.80 -3.02
N GLY A 230 -11.42 -3.17 -1.87
CA GLY A 230 -11.41 -1.72 -1.69
C GLY A 230 -12.80 -1.10 -1.76
N LEU A 231 -13.82 -1.86 -1.34
CA LEU A 231 -15.17 -1.31 -1.21
C LEU A 231 -15.24 -0.28 -0.09
N VAL A 232 -16.19 0.64 -0.23
CA VAL A 232 -16.56 1.64 0.78
C VAL A 232 -18.05 1.57 1.06
N ASP A 233 -18.41 1.30 2.31
CA ASP A 233 -19.78 1.26 2.80
C ASP A 233 -20.24 2.67 3.17
N VAL A 234 -20.86 3.35 2.20
CA VAL A 234 -21.22 4.78 2.30
C VAL A 234 -22.18 5.04 3.47
N ASN A 235 -22.97 4.05 3.88
CA ASN A 235 -23.91 4.19 4.99
C ASN A 235 -23.21 4.29 6.35
N HIS A 236 -21.98 3.79 6.47
CA HIS A 236 -21.33 3.65 7.78
C HIS A 236 -19.97 4.34 7.89
N VAL A 237 -19.32 4.69 6.78
CA VAL A 237 -18.02 5.38 6.82
C VAL A 237 -18.16 6.89 7.13
N PRO A 238 -17.12 7.51 7.73
CA PRO A 238 -17.08 8.96 7.92
C PRO A 238 -16.81 9.71 6.59
N ALA A 239 -17.16 11.00 6.55
CA ALA A 239 -17.01 11.85 5.36
C ALA A 239 -15.59 11.81 4.76
N ARG A 240 -14.54 11.78 5.61
CA ARG A 240 -13.15 11.69 5.14
C ARG A 240 -12.88 10.49 4.22
N VAL A 241 -13.48 9.34 4.50
CA VAL A 241 -13.30 8.12 3.69
C VAL A 241 -14.11 8.22 2.39
N ILE A 242 -15.30 8.82 2.46
CA ILE A 242 -16.11 9.09 1.26
C ILE A 242 -15.35 10.05 0.32
N ALA A 243 -14.62 11.01 0.87
CA ALA A 243 -13.80 11.94 0.09
C ALA A 243 -12.60 11.28 -0.60
N ASP A 244 -12.17 10.09 -0.16
CA ASP A 244 -11.10 9.32 -0.80
C ASP A 244 -11.61 8.52 -2.02
N LEU A 245 -12.93 8.47 -2.25
CA LEU A 245 -13.51 7.83 -3.43
C LEU A 245 -13.19 8.62 -4.71
N PRO A 246 -13.04 7.92 -5.86
CA PRO A 246 -12.82 8.58 -7.15
C PRO A 246 -13.86 9.66 -7.46
N GLY A 247 -13.38 10.85 -7.82
CA GLY A 247 -14.21 12.00 -8.18
C GLY A 247 -14.96 12.67 -7.01
N MET A 248 -14.84 12.17 -5.78
CA MET A 248 -15.45 12.80 -4.61
C MET A 248 -14.59 13.96 -4.08
N THR A 249 -15.25 14.99 -3.59
CA THR A 249 -14.60 16.11 -2.88
C THR A 249 -15.03 16.10 -1.41
N PRO A 250 -14.27 16.73 -0.50
CA PRO A 250 -14.69 16.86 0.90
C PRO A 250 -16.08 17.48 1.06
N ALA A 251 -16.43 18.48 0.24
CA ALA A 251 -17.74 19.12 0.26
C ALA A 251 -18.87 18.15 -0.16
N LEU A 252 -18.65 17.35 -1.22
CA LEU A 252 -19.61 16.33 -1.64
C LEU A 252 -19.74 15.23 -0.58
N ALA A 253 -18.64 14.83 0.06
CA ALA A 253 -18.66 13.84 1.13
C ALA A 253 -19.44 14.30 2.37
N GLU A 254 -19.28 15.57 2.78
CA GLU A 254 -20.08 16.17 3.85
C GLU A 254 -21.57 16.23 3.48
N GLN A 255 -21.88 16.58 2.23
CA GLN A 255 -23.24 16.57 1.72
C GLN A 255 -23.87 15.17 1.78
N VAL A 256 -23.12 14.13 1.39
CA VAL A 256 -23.57 12.73 1.50
C VAL A 256 -23.89 12.37 2.95
N VAL A 257 -23.02 12.71 3.90
CA VAL A 257 -23.28 12.44 5.33
C VAL A 257 -24.51 13.18 5.84
N LYS A 258 -24.67 14.46 5.49
CA LYS A 258 -25.84 15.26 5.86
C LYS A 258 -27.15 14.68 5.31
N VAL A 259 -27.12 14.21 4.07
CA VAL A 259 -28.29 13.59 3.43
C VAL A 259 -28.61 12.25 4.08
N ARG A 260 -27.60 11.44 4.38
CA ARG A 260 -27.73 10.17 5.11
C ARG A 260 -28.42 10.35 6.47
N GLU A 261 -28.09 11.42 7.19
CA GLU A 261 -28.74 11.74 8.47
C GLU A 261 -30.24 12.11 8.33
N THR A 262 -30.66 12.54 7.15
CA THR A 262 -32.04 12.98 6.88
C THR A 262 -32.90 11.87 6.25
N VAL A 263 -32.34 11.14 5.28
CA VAL A 263 -33.04 10.12 4.47
C VAL A 263 -32.86 8.72 5.04
N GLY A 264 -31.82 8.50 5.84
CA GLY A 264 -31.40 7.17 6.31
C GLY A 264 -30.36 6.53 5.39
N SER A 265 -30.35 5.20 5.35
CA SER A 265 -29.42 4.41 4.56
C SER A 265 -29.76 4.47 3.07
N PHE A 266 -28.74 4.61 2.23
CA PHE A 266 -28.86 4.45 0.79
C PHE A 266 -28.89 2.96 0.42
N VAL A 267 -29.51 2.64 -0.71
CA VAL A 267 -29.56 1.25 -1.23
C VAL A 267 -28.71 1.02 -2.47
N SER A 268 -28.31 2.08 -3.18
CA SER A 268 -27.48 1.97 -4.39
C SER A 268 -26.71 3.27 -4.68
N ALA A 269 -25.84 3.24 -5.69
CA ALA A 269 -25.10 4.42 -6.16
C ALA A 269 -26.02 5.44 -6.85
N GLU A 270 -27.07 4.98 -7.52
CA GLU A 270 -28.09 5.81 -8.15
C GLU A 270 -28.92 6.53 -7.08
N ASP A 271 -29.31 5.82 -6.03
CA ASP A 271 -30.03 6.38 -4.88
C ASP A 271 -29.18 7.43 -4.16
N LEU A 272 -27.91 7.10 -3.86
CA LEU A 272 -26.93 8.05 -3.33
C LEU A 272 -26.80 9.29 -4.21
N SER A 273 -26.65 9.11 -5.53
CA SER A 273 -26.46 10.20 -6.47
C SER A 273 -27.69 11.10 -6.55
N ALA A 274 -28.89 10.53 -6.52
CA ALA A 274 -30.15 11.27 -6.55
C ALA A 274 -30.37 12.02 -5.24
N ALA A 275 -30.27 11.33 -4.09
CA ALA A 275 -30.52 11.89 -2.77
C ALA A 275 -29.50 12.99 -2.42
N ALA A 276 -28.22 12.76 -2.72
CA ALA A 276 -27.17 13.72 -2.45
C ALA A 276 -26.91 14.69 -3.61
N SER A 277 -27.74 14.70 -4.66
CA SER A 277 -27.59 15.60 -5.83
C SER A 277 -26.16 15.63 -6.38
N LEU A 278 -25.52 14.45 -6.48
CA LEU A 278 -24.16 14.32 -6.97
C LEU A 278 -24.12 14.48 -8.50
N PRO A 279 -22.98 14.93 -9.07
CA PRO A 279 -22.77 14.95 -10.50
C PRO A 279 -23.01 13.55 -11.13
N PRO A 280 -23.86 13.41 -12.18
CA PRO A 280 -24.22 12.10 -12.74
C PRO A 280 -23.05 11.30 -13.31
N ASN A 281 -21.94 11.96 -13.66
CA ASN A 281 -20.74 11.29 -14.15
C ASN A 281 -20.00 10.48 -13.06
N LEU A 282 -20.30 10.71 -11.78
CA LEU A 282 -19.71 9.97 -10.67
C LEU A 282 -20.41 8.64 -10.40
N THR A 283 -21.68 8.50 -10.79
CA THR A 283 -22.48 7.30 -10.47
C THR A 283 -21.82 5.99 -10.91
N PRO A 284 -21.23 5.86 -12.12
CA PRO A 284 -20.57 4.60 -12.52
C PRO A 284 -19.34 4.27 -11.68
N GLU A 285 -18.54 5.28 -11.32
CA GLU A 285 -17.37 5.07 -10.45
C GLU A 285 -17.80 4.71 -9.04
N LEU A 286 -18.82 5.39 -8.50
CA LEU A 286 -19.37 5.05 -7.19
C LEU A 286 -19.92 3.63 -7.19
N ALA A 287 -20.72 3.22 -8.18
CA ALA A 287 -21.22 1.86 -8.29
C ALA A 287 -20.11 0.79 -8.29
N GLU A 288 -18.94 1.11 -8.84
CA GLU A 288 -17.79 0.19 -8.88
C GLU A 288 -17.08 0.07 -7.52
N TYR A 289 -17.02 1.14 -6.71
CA TYR A 289 -16.24 1.21 -5.46
C TYR A 289 -17.08 1.24 -4.17
N THR A 290 -18.40 1.37 -4.24
CA THR A 290 -19.26 1.43 -3.06
C THR A 290 -20.03 0.14 -2.82
N ILE A 291 -20.46 -0.02 -1.58
CA ILE A 291 -21.44 -1.00 -1.11
C ILE A 291 -22.40 -0.30 -0.15
N TYR A 292 -23.60 -0.86 0.02
CA TYR A 292 -24.68 -0.24 0.78
C TYR A 292 -25.25 -1.26 1.76
N LEU A 293 -24.60 -1.39 2.92
CA LEU A 293 -25.08 -2.31 3.95
C LEU A 293 -26.23 -1.64 4.73
N PRO A 294 -27.23 -2.42 5.18
CA PRO A 294 -28.34 -1.91 6.00
C PRO A 294 -27.87 -1.46 7.37
#